data_AF-G4ZNZ7-F1
#
_entry.id   AF-G4ZNZ7-F1
#
_cell.length_a   1.000
_cell.length_b   1.000
_cell.length_c   1.000
_cell.angle_alpha   90.00
_cell.angle_beta   90.00
_cell.angle_gamma   90.00
#
_symmetry.space_group_name_H-M   'P 1'
#
loop_
_entity.id
_entity.type
_entity.pdbx_description
1 polymer ?
#
loop_
_entity_poly.entity_id
_entity_poly.type
_entity_poly.pdbx_seq_one_letter_code
_entity_poly.pdbx_strand_id
1 'polypeptide(L)'
;MDVVILGCGTSSSSPSMRCLLGKGCYICREAQANPDSKNRRLNPSLLIRNLQTNANVLVDCGKTFREAALRIFPKIGVSAVHSVVLTHDHADACLGLDDLQEVQSLEETVDSETQEMYKTPPNSMKVHCCEDTSRDVRAKFPYLIQEETSTLRLEVFEPWVPFEACGIEFLPIPVIHGAGYTSLGFEFGHEFDTRFVYISDVSEFPEETRVYLNDTSKPPIDILMIDALYLDKRNSAHMNLMQVVKEIETIRPNSLA
;
A
#
# COMPACT_ATOMS: atom_id res chain seq x y z
N MET A 1 -12.69 -1.33 -11.90
CA MET A 1 -11.76 -1.57 -10.78
C MET A 1 -12.48 -1.30 -9.48
N ASP A 2 -12.17 -2.06 -8.42
CA ASP A 2 -12.54 -1.69 -7.04
C ASP A 2 -11.28 -1.33 -6.24
N VAL A 3 -11.35 -0.29 -5.40
CA VAL A 3 -10.26 0.06 -4.47
C VAL A 3 -10.77 -0.08 -3.05
N VAL A 4 -10.09 -0.89 -2.23
CA VAL A 4 -10.46 -1.18 -0.85
C VAL A 4 -9.36 -0.69 0.08
N ILE A 5 -9.69 0.21 0.99
CA ILE A 5 -8.77 0.67 2.04
C ILE A 5 -8.64 -0.45 3.08
N LEU A 6 -7.47 -1.09 3.13
CA LEU A 6 -7.16 -2.12 4.12
C LEU A 6 -6.73 -1.49 5.45
N GLY A 7 -6.06 -0.34 5.38
CA GLY A 7 -5.71 0.46 6.55
C GLY A 7 -5.42 1.92 6.18
N CYS A 8 -5.63 2.79 7.16
CA CYS A 8 -5.45 4.25 7.08
C CYS A 8 -4.92 4.82 8.40
N GLY A 9 -4.20 4.00 9.16
CA GLY A 9 -3.57 4.35 10.42
C GLY A 9 -2.18 4.91 10.22
N THR A 10 -1.49 5.13 11.33
CA THR A 10 -0.06 5.50 11.31
C THR A 10 0.80 4.24 11.31
N SER A 11 2.13 4.40 11.28
CA SER A 11 3.06 3.29 11.45
C SER A 11 2.82 2.45 12.70
N SER A 12 2.30 3.04 13.78
CA SER A 12 1.97 2.33 15.03
C SER A 12 0.54 1.77 15.08
N SER A 13 -0.25 1.98 14.02
CA SER A 13 -1.68 1.71 13.98
C SER A 13 -2.48 2.48 15.05
N SER A 14 -3.80 2.35 15.03
CA SER A 14 -4.69 2.80 16.11
C SER A 14 -5.58 1.64 16.51
N PRO A 15 -5.67 1.29 17.80
CA PRO A 15 -5.17 2.05 18.96
C PRO A 15 -3.66 2.01 19.17
N SER A 16 -3.11 3.08 19.75
CA SER A 16 -1.69 3.11 20.17
C SER A 16 -1.50 2.38 21.49
N MET A 17 -0.55 1.43 21.54
CA MET A 17 -0.16 0.73 22.78
C MET A 17 0.19 1.70 23.91
N ARG A 18 0.95 2.77 23.59
CA ARG A 18 1.34 3.80 24.58
C ARG A 18 0.13 4.48 25.22
N CYS A 19 -0.91 4.74 24.43
CA CYS A 19 -2.13 5.37 24.92
C CYS A 19 -2.97 4.44 25.82
N LEU A 20 -2.98 3.14 25.52
CA LEU A 20 -3.74 2.16 26.29
C LEU A 20 -3.06 1.79 27.61
N LEU A 21 -1.72 1.66 27.60
CA LEU A 21 -0.94 1.40 28.81
C LEU A 21 -0.77 2.65 29.70
N GLY A 22 -0.98 3.84 29.15
CA GLY A 22 -0.80 5.12 29.81
C GLY A 22 -2.11 5.81 30.23
N LYS A 23 -2.10 7.15 30.16
CA LYS A 23 -3.29 7.97 30.45
C LYS A 23 -4.29 7.83 29.30
N GLY A 24 -5.49 7.34 29.63
CA GLY A 24 -6.44 6.80 28.66
C GLY A 24 -6.94 7.79 27.62
N CYS A 25 -6.34 7.76 26.42
CA CYS A 25 -6.88 8.37 25.22
C CYS A 25 -8.26 7.76 24.93
N TYR A 26 -9.30 8.61 24.84
CA TYR A 26 -10.66 8.14 24.55
C TYR A 26 -10.73 7.38 23.21
N ILE A 27 -10.11 7.94 22.15
CA ILE A 27 -10.08 7.34 20.81
C ILE A 27 -9.45 5.94 20.82
N CYS A 28 -8.30 5.77 21.48
CA CYS A 28 -7.66 4.46 21.55
C CYS A 28 -8.48 3.47 22.39
N ARG A 29 -9.09 3.89 23.50
CA ARG A 29 -9.95 3.01 24.31
C ARG A 29 -11.21 2.58 23.57
N GLU A 30 -11.81 3.49 22.82
CA GLU A 30 -12.97 3.18 21.97
C GLU A 30 -12.58 2.20 20.85
N ALA A 31 -11.49 2.48 20.11
CA ALA A 31 -10.97 1.58 19.08
C ALA A 31 -10.58 0.19 19.61
N GLN A 32 -10.09 0.11 20.86
CA GLN A 32 -9.79 -1.15 21.53
C GLN A 32 -11.05 -1.93 21.90
N ALA A 33 -12.07 -1.24 22.41
CA ALA A 33 -13.32 -1.85 22.87
C ALA A 33 -14.25 -2.27 21.70
N ASN A 34 -14.13 -1.60 20.54
CA ASN A 34 -14.97 -1.82 19.39
C ASN A 34 -14.14 -2.22 18.14
N PRO A 35 -14.09 -3.52 17.79
CA PRO A 35 -13.38 -4.02 16.61
C PRO A 35 -13.82 -3.44 15.26
N ASP A 36 -15.05 -2.92 15.16
CA ASP A 36 -15.59 -2.30 13.94
C ASP A 36 -15.49 -0.75 13.96
N SER A 37 -14.79 -0.19 14.96
CA SER A 37 -14.59 1.25 15.05
C SER A 37 -13.79 1.79 13.86
N LYS A 38 -14.23 2.93 13.31
CA LYS A 38 -13.45 3.73 12.35
C LYS A 38 -12.14 4.28 12.95
N ASN A 39 -12.00 4.26 14.27
CA ASN A 39 -10.76 4.62 14.97
C ASN A 39 -9.81 3.44 15.14
N ARG A 40 -10.24 2.21 14.81
CA ARG A 40 -9.37 1.03 14.73
C ARG A 40 -8.76 0.96 13.33
N ARG A 41 -7.57 1.56 13.19
CA ARG A 41 -6.90 1.78 11.90
C ARG A 41 -5.61 0.97 11.84
N LEU A 42 -5.50 0.12 10.83
CA LEU A 42 -4.31 -0.67 10.54
C LEU A 42 -3.29 0.16 9.76
N ASN A 43 -2.07 -0.35 9.53
CA ASN A 43 -1.07 0.34 8.71
C ASN A 43 -1.64 0.66 7.31
N PRO A 44 -1.20 1.78 6.69
CA PRO A 44 -1.64 2.17 5.35
C PRO A 44 -1.48 1.02 4.36
N SER A 45 -2.54 0.72 3.62
CA SER A 45 -2.52 -0.28 2.55
C SER A 45 -3.82 -0.22 1.75
N LEU A 46 -3.71 -0.48 0.45
CA LEU A 46 -4.85 -0.62 -0.47
C LEU A 46 -4.89 -2.02 -1.09
N LEU A 47 -6.09 -2.57 -1.26
CA LEU A 47 -6.31 -3.65 -2.20
C LEU A 47 -7.02 -3.10 -3.43
N ILE A 48 -6.36 -3.19 -4.58
CA ILE A 48 -6.90 -2.79 -5.87
C ILE A 48 -7.31 -4.06 -6.62
N ARG A 49 -8.59 -4.15 -6.98
CA ARG A 49 -9.18 -5.32 -7.64
C ARG A 49 -9.47 -5.00 -9.09
N ASN A 50 -8.79 -5.68 -10.00
CA ASN A 50 -9.13 -5.68 -11.41
C ASN A 50 -10.27 -6.69 -11.64
N LEU A 51 -11.51 -6.20 -11.64
CA LEU A 51 -12.70 -7.04 -11.81
C LEU A 51 -12.80 -7.67 -13.22
N GLN A 52 -12.10 -7.14 -14.22
CA GLN A 52 -12.11 -7.70 -15.58
C GLN A 52 -11.23 -8.95 -15.68
N THR A 53 -10.08 -8.96 -15.00
CA THR A 53 -9.13 -10.09 -14.98
C THR A 53 -9.26 -10.96 -13.73
N ASN A 54 -10.10 -10.57 -12.77
CA ASN A 54 -10.22 -11.16 -11.44
C ASN A 54 -8.88 -11.23 -10.69
N ALA A 55 -8.01 -10.25 -10.92
CA ALA A 55 -6.70 -10.15 -10.27
C ALA A 55 -6.69 -9.03 -9.22
N ASN A 56 -5.85 -9.19 -8.19
CA ASN A 56 -5.78 -8.26 -7.07
C ASN A 56 -4.33 -7.80 -6.87
N VAL A 57 -4.14 -6.48 -6.80
CA VAL A 57 -2.87 -5.82 -6.48
C VAL A 57 -2.96 -5.27 -5.06
N LEU A 58 -1.99 -5.60 -4.23
CA LEU A 58 -1.84 -5.03 -2.89
C LEU A 58 -0.85 -3.86 -2.95
N VAL A 59 -1.26 -2.66 -2.55
CA VAL A 59 -0.34 -1.54 -2.32
C VAL A 59 0.02 -1.53 -0.85
N ASP A 60 1.32 -1.71 -0.57
CA ASP A 60 1.93 -1.91 0.74
C ASP A 60 1.39 -3.14 1.52
N CYS A 61 2.32 -3.83 2.15
CA CYS A 61 2.10 -5.01 2.98
C CYS A 61 2.77 -4.82 4.34
N GLY A 62 2.20 -3.96 5.18
CA GLY A 62 2.71 -3.69 6.53
C GLY A 62 2.51 -4.82 7.52
N LYS A 63 3.13 -4.70 8.70
CA LYS A 63 3.00 -5.66 9.84
C LYS A 63 1.56 -5.93 10.33
N THR A 64 0.57 -5.13 9.94
CA THR A 64 -0.85 -5.38 10.24
C THR A 64 -1.63 -6.03 9.09
N PHE A 65 -0.96 -6.40 8.01
CA PHE A 65 -1.59 -6.99 6.82
C PHE A 65 -2.43 -8.21 7.17
N ARG A 66 -1.90 -9.15 7.96
CA ARG A 66 -2.63 -10.35 8.37
C ARG A 66 -3.98 -10.05 9.02
N GLU A 67 -4.03 -9.05 9.91
CA GLU A 67 -5.29 -8.61 10.52
C GLU A 67 -6.23 -8.01 9.48
N ALA A 68 -5.71 -7.19 8.56
CA ALA A 68 -6.51 -6.57 7.50
C ALA A 68 -7.13 -7.63 6.57
N ALA A 69 -6.31 -8.57 6.09
CA ALA A 69 -6.72 -9.65 5.20
C ALA A 69 -7.82 -10.50 5.85
N LEU A 70 -7.62 -10.99 7.07
CA LEU A 70 -8.63 -11.78 7.79
C LEU A 70 -9.96 -11.04 8.00
N ARG A 71 -9.91 -9.73 8.24
CA ARG A 71 -11.11 -8.92 8.48
C ARG A 71 -11.86 -8.59 7.20
N ILE A 72 -11.14 -8.38 6.10
CA ILE A 72 -11.69 -7.77 4.89
C ILE A 72 -11.87 -8.80 3.77
N PHE A 73 -10.88 -9.63 3.47
CA PHE A 73 -10.89 -10.50 2.29
C PHE A 73 -12.09 -11.45 2.23
N PRO A 74 -12.46 -12.16 3.32
CA PRO A 74 -13.65 -13.03 3.30
C PRO A 74 -14.96 -12.27 3.05
N LYS A 75 -15.05 -11.00 3.50
CA LYS A 75 -16.27 -10.18 3.34
C LYS A 75 -16.49 -9.73 1.90
N ILE A 76 -15.42 -9.56 1.13
CA ILE A 76 -15.46 -9.07 -0.26
C ILE A 76 -15.12 -10.17 -1.28
N GLY A 77 -14.97 -11.42 -0.84
CA GLY A 77 -14.73 -12.57 -1.71
C GLY A 77 -13.34 -12.57 -2.37
N VAL A 78 -12.32 -12.04 -1.70
CA VAL A 78 -10.93 -12.09 -2.18
C VAL A 78 -10.30 -13.41 -1.74
N SER A 79 -9.85 -14.19 -2.72
CA SER A 79 -9.22 -15.49 -2.50
C SER A 79 -7.70 -15.47 -2.64
N ALA A 80 -7.14 -14.47 -3.33
CA ALA A 80 -5.71 -14.38 -3.60
C ALA A 80 -5.25 -12.95 -3.90
N VAL A 81 -4.01 -12.65 -3.54
CA VAL A 81 -3.23 -11.51 -4.02
C VAL A 81 -2.35 -12.01 -5.18
N HIS A 82 -2.25 -11.23 -6.24
CA HIS A 82 -1.54 -11.62 -7.46
C HIS A 82 -0.27 -10.79 -7.70
N SER A 83 -0.23 -9.57 -7.18
CA SER A 83 0.95 -8.70 -7.21
C SER A 83 0.94 -7.75 -6.01
N VAL A 84 2.12 -7.27 -5.63
CA VAL A 84 2.32 -6.25 -4.61
C VAL A 84 3.05 -5.06 -5.22
N VAL A 85 2.66 -3.86 -4.82
CA VAL A 85 3.36 -2.60 -5.12
C VAL A 85 3.77 -1.98 -3.78
N LEU A 86 5.05 -1.69 -3.59
CA LEU A 86 5.54 -1.04 -2.38
C LEU A 86 5.84 0.44 -2.64
N THR A 87 5.34 1.30 -1.75
CA THR A 87 5.64 2.73 -1.74
C THR A 87 7.06 3.00 -1.25
N HIS A 88 7.51 2.26 -0.24
CA HIS A 88 8.81 2.40 0.40
C HIS A 88 9.14 1.19 1.31
N ASP A 89 10.28 1.23 2.02
CA ASP A 89 10.82 0.07 2.75
C ASP A 89 10.53 0.08 4.27
N HIS A 90 9.77 1.04 4.81
CA HIS A 90 9.52 1.07 6.25
C HIS A 90 8.64 -0.09 6.73
N ALA A 91 8.67 -0.29 8.05
CA ALA A 91 8.11 -1.47 8.69
C ALA A 91 6.59 -1.64 8.48
N ASP A 92 5.88 -0.53 8.44
CA ASP A 92 4.46 -0.41 8.15
C ASP A 92 4.09 -0.53 6.67
N ALA A 93 5.08 -0.53 5.77
CA ALA A 93 4.86 -0.78 4.34
C ALA A 93 5.26 -2.20 3.91
N CYS A 94 6.22 -2.86 4.59
CA CYS A 94 6.76 -4.14 4.07
C CYS A 94 6.87 -5.30 5.07
N LEU A 95 6.61 -5.15 6.38
CA LEU A 95 6.82 -6.27 7.31
C LEU A 95 5.73 -7.36 7.34
N GLY A 96 4.68 -7.21 6.54
CA GLY A 96 3.67 -8.24 6.32
C GLY A 96 3.97 -9.17 5.14
N LEU A 97 5.07 -8.96 4.42
CA LEU A 97 5.39 -9.74 3.21
C LEU A 97 5.47 -11.25 3.46
N ASP A 98 5.85 -11.69 4.67
CA ASP A 98 5.87 -13.11 5.04
C ASP A 98 4.47 -13.75 5.02
N ASP A 99 3.44 -13.00 5.44
CA ASP A 99 2.05 -13.46 5.48
C ASP A 99 1.46 -13.65 4.07
N LEU A 100 2.10 -13.14 3.01
CA LEU A 100 1.62 -13.31 1.63
C LEU A 100 1.60 -14.76 1.17
N GLN A 101 2.39 -15.62 1.82
CA GLN A 101 2.39 -17.06 1.59
C GLN A 101 1.00 -17.69 1.76
N GLU A 102 0.17 -17.16 2.67
CA GLU A 102 -1.18 -17.66 2.93
C GLU A 102 -2.23 -17.17 1.91
N VAL A 103 -1.89 -16.18 1.06
CA VAL A 103 -2.86 -15.51 0.16
C VAL A 103 -2.41 -15.51 -1.30
N GLN A 104 -1.57 -16.44 -1.70
CA GLN A 104 -1.21 -16.60 -3.11
C GLN A 104 -2.30 -17.36 -3.88
N SER A 105 -2.37 -17.13 -5.20
CA SER A 105 -3.13 -18.03 -6.07
C SER A 105 -2.49 -19.42 -6.04
N LEU A 106 -3.28 -20.46 -5.80
CA LEU A 106 -2.79 -21.83 -5.74
C LEU A 106 -3.35 -22.66 -6.90
N GLU A 107 -2.51 -23.51 -7.48
CA GLU A 107 -2.88 -24.51 -8.47
C GLU A 107 -2.61 -25.92 -7.94
N GLU A 108 -3.40 -26.89 -8.40
CA GLU A 108 -3.20 -28.29 -8.04
C GLU A 108 -1.94 -28.83 -8.72
N THR A 109 -1.03 -29.32 -7.90
CA THR A 109 0.24 -29.93 -8.32
C THR A 109 0.28 -31.35 -7.77
N VAL A 110 0.85 -32.27 -8.56
CA VAL A 110 1.05 -33.66 -8.15
C VAL A 110 2.51 -33.86 -7.80
N ASP A 111 2.77 -34.36 -6.60
CA ASP A 111 4.11 -34.77 -6.21
C ASP A 111 4.61 -35.89 -7.12
N SER A 112 5.78 -35.70 -7.74
CA SER A 112 6.32 -36.70 -8.66
C SER A 112 6.71 -38.02 -7.98
N GLU A 113 7.04 -37.99 -6.69
CA GLU A 113 7.48 -39.16 -5.93
C GLU A 113 6.33 -39.81 -5.16
N THR A 114 5.56 -39.03 -4.40
CA THR A 114 4.48 -39.55 -3.55
C THR A 114 3.17 -39.73 -4.29
N GLN A 115 3.03 -39.12 -5.48
CA GLN A 115 1.77 -39.03 -6.24
C GLN A 115 0.63 -38.35 -5.47
N GLU A 116 0.95 -37.65 -4.37
CA GLU A 116 -0.03 -36.89 -3.60
C GLU A 116 -0.35 -35.56 -4.31
N MET A 117 -1.62 -35.18 -4.28
CA MET A 117 -2.03 -33.86 -4.74
C MET A 117 -1.82 -32.84 -3.61
N TYR A 118 -1.12 -31.77 -3.93
CA TYR A 118 -0.99 -30.60 -3.08
C TYR A 118 -1.27 -29.33 -3.89
N LYS A 119 -1.40 -28.21 -3.20
CA LYS A 119 -1.68 -26.90 -3.81
C LYS A 119 -0.50 -25.98 -3.57
N THR A 120 0.09 -25.49 -4.65
CA THR A 120 1.23 -24.56 -4.61
C THR A 120 1.00 -23.38 -5.54
N PRO A 121 1.65 -22.24 -5.28
CA PRO A 121 1.67 -21.14 -6.23
C PRO A 121 2.28 -21.60 -7.56
N PRO A 122 1.66 -21.30 -8.71
CA PRO A 122 2.21 -21.69 -10.01
C PRO A 122 3.44 -20.86 -10.39
N ASN A 123 3.56 -19.66 -9.84
CA ASN A 123 4.66 -18.73 -10.04
C ASN A 123 4.91 -17.93 -8.76
N SER A 124 6.12 -17.40 -8.58
CA SER A 124 6.42 -16.44 -7.52
C SER A 124 5.58 -15.18 -7.68
N MET A 125 5.01 -14.67 -6.58
CA MET A 125 4.27 -13.41 -6.60
C MET A 125 5.23 -12.24 -6.86
N LYS A 126 4.85 -11.36 -7.79
CA LYS A 126 5.64 -10.17 -8.10
C LYS A 126 5.49 -9.11 -7.00
N VAL A 127 6.60 -8.50 -6.63
CA VAL A 127 6.68 -7.37 -5.68
C VAL A 127 7.39 -6.23 -6.38
N HIS A 128 6.61 -5.25 -6.82
CA HIS A 128 7.06 -4.06 -7.54
C HIS A 128 7.54 -3.00 -6.55
N CYS A 129 8.77 -2.53 -6.71
CA CYS A 129 9.34 -1.48 -5.87
C CYS A 129 10.49 -0.74 -6.59
N CYS A 130 10.92 0.42 -6.09
CA CYS A 130 12.12 1.08 -6.61
C CYS A 130 13.40 0.36 -6.16
N GLU A 131 14.53 0.70 -6.77
CA GLU A 131 15.82 0.07 -6.50
C GLU A 131 16.19 0.11 -5.01
N ASP A 132 16.05 1.27 -4.36
CA ASP A 132 16.37 1.46 -2.94
C ASP A 132 15.53 0.54 -2.05
N THR A 133 14.22 0.52 -2.26
CA THR A 133 13.31 -0.37 -1.53
C THR A 133 13.63 -1.84 -1.79
N SER A 134 14.00 -2.20 -3.03
CA SER A 134 14.36 -3.57 -3.39
C SER A 134 15.57 -4.07 -2.59
N ARG A 135 16.57 -3.21 -2.37
CA ARG A 135 17.79 -3.55 -1.61
C ARG A 135 17.45 -3.86 -0.16
N ASP A 136 16.63 -3.04 0.47
CA ASP A 136 16.25 -3.21 1.88
C ASP A 136 15.27 -4.36 2.09
N VAL A 137 14.31 -4.56 1.18
CA VAL A 137 13.38 -5.70 1.23
C VAL A 137 14.14 -7.02 1.07
N ARG A 138 15.11 -7.09 0.14
CA ARG A 138 15.98 -8.26 -0.03
C ARG A 138 16.82 -8.54 1.21
N ALA A 139 17.29 -7.51 1.90
CA ALA A 139 18.04 -7.65 3.15
C ALA A 139 17.16 -8.13 4.32
N LYS A 140 15.90 -7.68 4.40
CA LYS A 140 14.94 -8.06 5.45
C LYS A 140 14.38 -9.47 5.25
N PHE A 141 14.12 -9.85 4.00
CA PHE A 141 13.46 -11.11 3.62
C PHE A 141 14.27 -11.94 2.63
N PRO A 142 15.54 -12.26 2.91
CA PRO A 142 16.37 -13.00 1.95
C PRO A 142 15.73 -14.35 1.61
N TYR A 143 15.08 -15.01 2.57
CA TYR A 143 14.44 -16.32 2.38
C TYR A 143 13.19 -16.28 1.50
N LEU A 144 12.50 -15.14 1.37
CA LEU A 144 11.31 -15.03 0.51
C LEU A 144 11.69 -14.79 -0.96
N ILE A 145 12.92 -14.32 -1.24
CA ILE A 145 13.35 -13.77 -2.55
C ILE A 145 14.48 -14.62 -3.19
N GLN A 146 14.81 -15.81 -2.66
CA GLN A 146 15.85 -16.69 -3.22
C GLN A 146 15.51 -17.23 -4.64
N GLU A 147 16.47 -17.17 -5.56
CA GLU A 147 16.23 -17.35 -7.01
C GLU A 147 15.64 -18.70 -7.44
N GLU A 148 15.90 -19.80 -6.73
CA GLU A 148 15.46 -21.15 -7.15
C GLU A 148 14.14 -21.61 -6.53
N THR A 149 13.72 -21.03 -5.40
CA THR A 149 12.56 -21.48 -4.61
C THR A 149 11.73 -20.32 -4.05
N SER A 150 11.92 -19.10 -4.55
CA SER A 150 11.30 -17.90 -3.99
C SER A 150 9.78 -17.91 -4.12
N THR A 151 9.16 -17.65 -2.98
CA THR A 151 7.76 -17.26 -2.86
C THR A 151 7.50 -15.93 -3.58
N LEU A 152 8.43 -14.98 -3.46
CA LEU A 152 8.28 -13.60 -3.95
C LEU A 152 9.40 -13.24 -4.92
N ARG A 153 9.06 -12.53 -6.00
CA ARG A 153 10.01 -12.03 -6.99
C ARG A 153 9.97 -10.51 -7.03
N LEU A 154 11.10 -9.86 -6.78
CA LEU A 154 11.22 -8.42 -6.89
C LEU A 154 11.24 -7.98 -8.36
N GLU A 155 10.41 -6.99 -8.70
CA GLU A 155 10.39 -6.32 -10.00
C GLU A 155 10.70 -4.83 -9.76
N VAL A 156 11.84 -4.36 -10.27
CA VAL A 156 12.28 -2.98 -10.02
C VAL A 156 11.67 -2.04 -11.05
N PHE A 157 11.07 -0.94 -10.59
CA PHE A 157 10.63 0.15 -11.44
C PHE A 157 11.42 1.44 -11.15
N GLU A 158 11.37 2.37 -12.10
CA GLU A 158 11.96 3.70 -11.98
C GLU A 158 10.88 4.76 -11.70
N PRO A 159 11.15 5.78 -10.87
CA PRO A 159 10.26 6.93 -10.70
C PRO A 159 9.89 7.55 -12.06
N TRP A 160 8.65 8.02 -12.19
CA TRP A 160 8.11 8.61 -13.43
C TRP A 160 8.04 7.69 -14.65
N VAL A 161 8.41 6.42 -14.52
CA VAL A 161 8.28 5.42 -15.58
C VAL A 161 7.10 4.50 -15.24
N PRO A 162 6.03 4.49 -16.07
CA PRO A 162 4.90 3.60 -15.86
C PRO A 162 5.31 2.13 -15.86
N PHE A 163 4.65 1.33 -15.03
CA PHE A 163 4.75 -0.12 -15.05
C PHE A 163 3.36 -0.75 -14.89
N GLU A 164 3.23 -2.01 -15.30
CA GLU A 164 1.97 -2.74 -15.22
C GLU A 164 2.00 -3.81 -14.12
N ALA A 165 0.91 -3.90 -13.35
CA ALA A 165 0.64 -4.98 -12.43
C ALA A 165 -0.82 -5.43 -12.51
N CYS A 166 -1.04 -6.67 -12.91
CA CYS A 166 -2.36 -7.31 -13.01
C CYS A 166 -3.38 -6.57 -13.92
N GLY A 167 -2.90 -6.01 -15.02
CA GLY A 167 -3.68 -5.23 -15.99
C GLY A 167 -4.03 -3.83 -15.50
N ILE A 168 -3.22 -3.27 -14.58
CA ILE A 168 -3.33 -1.91 -14.07
C ILE A 168 -1.98 -1.24 -14.25
N GLU A 169 -1.95 -0.13 -14.97
CA GLU A 169 -0.79 0.73 -15.13
C GLU A 169 -0.67 1.66 -13.91
N PHE A 170 0.51 1.64 -13.31
CA PHE A 170 0.91 2.50 -12.21
C PHE A 170 1.98 3.46 -12.69
N LEU A 171 1.79 4.75 -12.42
CA LEU A 171 2.84 5.75 -12.52
C LEU A 171 3.39 6.04 -11.11
N PRO A 172 4.65 5.69 -10.82
CA PRO A 172 5.30 6.04 -9.57
C PRO A 172 5.63 7.54 -9.52
N ILE A 173 5.20 8.20 -8.45
CA ILE A 173 5.36 9.63 -8.20
C ILE A 173 6.26 9.82 -6.97
N PRO A 174 7.51 10.30 -7.11
CA PRO A 174 8.40 10.52 -5.97
C PRO A 174 7.89 11.64 -5.05
N VAL A 175 7.94 11.40 -3.75
CA VAL A 175 7.60 12.38 -2.71
C VAL A 175 8.63 12.32 -1.57
N ILE A 176 8.80 13.42 -0.84
CA ILE A 176 9.76 13.46 0.27
C ILE A 176 9.07 12.97 1.54
N HIS A 177 9.62 11.94 2.18
CA HIS A 177 9.15 11.38 3.44
C HIS A 177 10.25 11.49 4.51
N GLY A 178 10.52 12.73 4.93
CA GLY A 178 11.62 13.04 5.83
C GLY A 178 12.87 13.52 5.11
N ALA A 179 13.74 14.19 5.86
CA ALA A 179 14.96 14.77 5.30
C ALA A 179 15.87 13.68 4.72
N GLY A 180 16.10 13.75 3.40
CA GLY A 180 16.98 12.82 2.68
C GLY A 180 16.36 11.46 2.38
N TYR A 181 15.04 11.32 2.50
CA TYR A 181 14.35 10.07 2.20
C TYR A 181 13.17 10.31 1.24
N THR A 182 13.11 9.51 0.19
CA THR A 182 12.07 9.57 -0.84
C THR A 182 11.20 8.32 -0.74
N SER A 183 9.90 8.51 -0.56
CA SER A 183 8.89 7.48 -0.77
C SER A 183 8.19 7.71 -2.10
N LEU A 184 7.26 6.84 -2.44
CA LEU A 184 6.50 6.92 -3.68
C LEU A 184 5.00 7.01 -3.40
N GLY A 185 4.35 7.96 -4.06
CA GLY A 185 2.94 7.86 -4.38
C GLY A 185 2.74 7.15 -5.73
N PHE A 186 1.49 6.86 -6.05
CA PHE A 186 1.13 6.23 -7.32
C PHE A 186 -0.11 6.89 -7.93
N GLU A 187 -0.06 7.17 -9.23
CA GLU A 187 -1.24 7.43 -10.05
C GLU A 187 -1.61 6.15 -10.82
N PHE A 188 -2.89 5.76 -10.82
CA PHE A 188 -3.37 4.56 -11.51
C PHE A 188 -4.86 4.64 -11.86
N GLY A 189 -5.34 3.69 -12.68
CA GLY A 189 -6.76 3.48 -12.96
C GLY A 189 -7.28 4.05 -14.29
N HIS A 190 -6.39 4.57 -15.14
CA HIS A 190 -6.74 5.20 -16.42
C HIS A 190 -7.51 4.25 -17.36
N GLU A 191 -7.25 2.94 -17.29
CA GLU A 191 -7.95 1.89 -18.04
C GLU A 191 -9.42 1.72 -17.64
N PHE A 192 -9.80 2.32 -16.52
CA PHE A 192 -11.16 2.33 -15.98
C PHE A 192 -11.76 3.73 -15.95
N ASP A 193 -11.25 4.64 -16.80
CA ASP A 193 -11.68 6.03 -16.91
C ASP A 193 -11.66 6.77 -15.56
N THR A 194 -10.67 6.46 -14.71
CA THR A 194 -10.52 7.05 -13.37
C THR A 194 -9.07 7.41 -13.10
N ARG A 195 -8.79 8.69 -12.82
CA ARG A 195 -7.47 9.14 -12.38
C ARG A 195 -7.39 9.09 -10.85
N PHE A 196 -6.89 7.98 -10.30
CA PHE A 196 -6.69 7.82 -8.86
C PHE A 196 -5.24 8.16 -8.48
N VAL A 197 -5.03 8.94 -7.42
CA VAL A 197 -3.69 9.25 -6.87
C VAL A 197 -3.63 8.86 -5.41
N TYR A 198 -2.68 8.01 -5.04
CA TYR A 198 -2.44 7.53 -3.67
C TYR A 198 -1.05 7.95 -3.17
N ILE A 199 -0.98 8.65 -2.04
CA ILE A 199 0.26 9.13 -1.43
C ILE A 199 0.20 8.94 0.09
N SER A 200 0.73 7.82 0.61
CA SER A 200 0.54 7.40 2.01
C SER A 200 1.44 8.10 3.02
N ASP A 201 2.67 8.42 2.62
CA ASP A 201 3.74 8.90 3.50
C ASP A 201 4.45 10.06 2.82
N VAL A 202 4.13 11.29 3.21
CA VAL A 202 4.69 12.50 2.57
C VAL A 202 4.82 13.64 3.56
N SER A 203 6.00 14.26 3.58
CA SER A 203 6.28 15.53 4.26
C SER A 203 6.29 16.73 3.31
N GLU A 204 6.70 16.52 2.07
CA GLU A 204 6.89 17.57 1.08
C GLU A 204 6.80 17.01 -0.35
N PHE A 205 6.21 17.79 -1.25
CA PHE A 205 6.25 17.50 -2.68
C PHE A 205 7.47 18.15 -3.32
N PRO A 206 8.36 17.37 -3.98
CA PRO A 206 9.35 17.90 -4.91
C PRO A 206 8.70 18.80 -5.96
N GLU A 207 9.46 19.73 -6.53
CA GLU A 207 8.93 20.67 -7.53
C GLU A 207 8.36 19.93 -8.75
N GLU A 208 9.03 18.89 -9.26
CA GLU A 208 8.50 18.08 -10.36
C GLU A 208 7.15 17.45 -10.04
N THR A 209 6.96 16.95 -8.82
CA THR A 209 5.72 16.33 -8.36
C THR A 209 4.62 17.38 -8.20
N ARG A 210 4.96 18.55 -7.67
CA ARG A 210 4.03 19.68 -7.57
C ARG A 210 3.57 20.13 -8.95
N VAL A 211 4.48 20.28 -9.91
CA VAL A 211 4.14 20.63 -11.30
C VAL A 211 3.25 19.57 -11.93
N TYR A 212 3.58 18.30 -11.77
CA TYR A 212 2.80 17.18 -12.32
C TYR A 212 1.37 17.13 -11.78
N LEU A 213 1.20 17.25 -10.46
CA LEU A 213 -0.11 17.17 -9.81
C LEU A 213 -1.01 18.37 -10.11
N ASN A 214 -0.43 19.54 -10.40
CA ASN A 214 -1.16 20.78 -10.72
C ASN A 214 -1.27 21.03 -12.24
N ASP A 215 -0.84 20.10 -13.09
CA ASP A 215 -0.87 20.26 -14.55
C ASP A 215 -2.30 20.28 -15.09
N THR A 216 -2.80 21.48 -15.38
CA THR A 216 -4.14 21.72 -15.92
C THR A 216 -4.36 21.23 -17.36
N SER A 217 -3.31 20.78 -18.05
CA SER A 217 -3.47 20.13 -19.37
C SER A 217 -3.97 18.68 -19.25
N LYS A 218 -3.91 18.09 -18.04
CA LYS A 218 -4.37 16.74 -17.75
C LYS A 218 -5.83 16.74 -17.27
N PRO A 219 -6.54 15.61 -17.41
CA PRO A 219 -7.80 15.41 -16.69
C PRO A 219 -7.62 15.67 -15.18
N PRO A 220 -8.63 16.23 -14.49
CA PRO A 220 -8.55 16.40 -13.04
C PRO A 220 -8.33 15.05 -12.34
N ILE A 221 -7.69 15.07 -11.18
CA ILE A 221 -7.58 13.88 -10.33
C ILE A 221 -8.99 13.56 -9.81
N ASP A 222 -9.50 12.37 -10.11
CA ASP A 222 -10.83 11.97 -9.66
C ASP A 222 -10.85 11.70 -8.17
N ILE A 223 -9.84 11.00 -7.67
CA ILE A 223 -9.69 10.67 -6.26
C ILE A 223 -8.23 10.90 -5.86
N LEU A 224 -8.03 11.80 -4.89
CA LEU A 224 -6.75 11.95 -4.18
C LEU A 224 -6.88 11.33 -2.80
N MET A 225 -6.02 10.37 -2.46
CA MET A 225 -5.85 9.85 -1.12
C MET A 225 -4.45 10.18 -0.63
N ILE A 226 -4.35 10.95 0.46
CA ILE A 226 -3.10 11.58 0.89
C ILE A 226 -2.90 11.53 2.42
N ASP A 227 -1.65 11.36 2.84
CA ASP A 227 -1.18 11.44 4.23
C ASP A 227 -1.71 12.67 4.98
N ALA A 228 -2.16 12.48 6.22
CA ALA A 228 -2.47 13.54 7.17
C ALA A 228 -2.29 13.04 8.62
N LEU A 229 -1.05 12.99 9.10
CA LEU A 229 -0.71 12.37 10.38
C LEU A 229 -1.32 13.05 11.61
N TYR A 230 -1.32 14.39 11.64
CA TYR A 230 -1.84 15.21 12.73
C TYR A 230 -2.78 16.28 12.21
N LEU A 231 -3.55 16.91 13.09
CA LEU A 231 -4.37 18.07 12.72
C LEU A 231 -3.50 19.25 12.30
N ASP A 232 -2.62 19.72 13.20
CA ASP A 232 -1.84 20.95 13.03
C ASP A 232 -0.36 20.83 13.49
N LYS A 233 0.01 19.71 14.12
CA LYS A 233 1.37 19.49 14.62
C LYS A 233 2.32 19.24 13.46
N ARG A 234 3.48 19.90 13.50
CA ARG A 234 4.58 19.59 12.58
C ARG A 234 5.16 18.21 12.89
N ASN A 235 5.50 17.50 11.82
CA ASN A 235 6.27 16.26 11.85
C ASN A 235 7.36 16.40 10.77
N SER A 236 8.52 15.79 10.99
CA SER A 236 9.64 15.87 10.04
C SER A 236 9.43 15.00 8.80
N ALA A 237 8.60 13.97 8.88
CA ALA A 237 8.40 12.95 7.84
C ALA A 237 6.97 12.93 7.26
N HIS A 238 6.03 13.64 7.87
CA HIS A 238 4.63 13.65 7.43
C HIS A 238 4.02 15.06 7.43
N MET A 239 3.10 15.31 6.51
CA MET A 239 2.23 16.47 6.51
C MET A 239 1.17 16.34 7.60
N ASN A 240 0.75 17.49 8.15
CA ASN A 240 -0.49 17.58 8.91
C ASN A 240 -1.66 18.01 8.01
N LEU A 241 -2.88 17.84 8.51
CA LEU A 241 -4.11 18.16 7.80
C LEU A 241 -4.13 19.62 7.29
N MET A 242 -3.62 20.58 8.06
CA MET A 242 -3.56 21.98 7.62
C MET A 242 -2.59 22.21 6.44
N GLN A 243 -1.52 21.43 6.33
CA GLN A 243 -0.63 21.46 5.17
C GLN A 243 -1.31 20.80 3.96
N VAL A 244 -1.94 19.65 4.18
CA VAL A 244 -2.67 18.89 3.15
C VAL A 244 -3.79 19.72 2.52
N VAL A 245 -4.58 20.42 3.33
CA VAL A 245 -5.64 21.32 2.85
C VAL A 245 -5.08 22.38 1.88
N LYS A 246 -3.90 22.93 2.15
CA LYS A 246 -3.26 23.92 1.26
C LYS A 246 -2.83 23.32 -0.07
N GLU A 247 -2.32 22.09 -0.05
CA GLU A 247 -1.99 21.36 -1.28
C GLU A 247 -3.24 21.05 -2.11
N ILE A 248 -4.34 20.67 -1.45
CA ILE A 248 -5.62 20.36 -2.11
C ILE A 248 -6.25 21.61 -2.76
N GLU A 249 -6.09 22.80 -2.18
CA GLU A 249 -6.57 24.07 -2.75
C GLU A 249 -5.95 24.37 -4.12
N THR A 250 -4.72 23.89 -4.37
CA THR A 250 -4.04 24.02 -5.66
C THR A 250 -4.34 22.83 -6.57
N ILE A 251 -4.22 21.59 -6.06
CA ILE A 251 -4.38 20.35 -6.85
C ILE A 251 -5.82 20.16 -7.34
N ARG A 252 -6.81 20.56 -6.53
CA ARG A 252 -8.26 20.54 -6.85
C ARG A 252 -8.78 19.19 -7.41
N PRO A 253 -8.64 18.08 -6.66
CA PRO A 253 -9.23 16.80 -7.06
C PRO A 253 -10.77 16.85 -6.99
N ASN A 254 -11.45 15.99 -7.76
CA ASN A 254 -12.90 15.86 -7.74
C ASN A 254 -13.41 15.28 -6.40
N SER A 255 -12.64 14.37 -5.80
CA SER A 255 -12.92 13.74 -4.51
C SER A 255 -11.65 13.57 -3.67
N LEU A 256 -11.81 13.64 -2.35
CA LEU A 256 -10.75 13.44 -1.36
C LEU A 256 -11.09 12.21 -0.50
N ALA A 257 -10.11 11.34 -0.30
CA ALA A 257 -10.22 10.13 0.52
C ALA A 257 -9.18 10.08 1.65
#